data_AF-A0A6J5DZD7-F1
#
_entry.id   AF-A0A6J5DZD7-F1
#
_cell.length_a   1.000
_cell.length_b   1.000
_cell.length_c   1.000
_cell.angle_alpha   90.00
_cell.angle_beta   90.00
_cell.angle_gamma   90.00
#
_symmetry.space_group_name_H-M   'P 1'
#
loop_
_entity.id
_entity.type
_entity.pdbx_description
1 polymer ?
#
loop_
_entity_poly.entity_id
_entity_poly.type
_entity_poly.pdbx_seq_one_letter_code
_entity_poly.pdbx_strand_id
1 'polypeptide(L)'
;MTTVAHPWDNEPDADAFEASELVCLMRRDHNGVWNGYAGVPKTHALYRQRRDVMIIVPEAMAGHELISTRIAVADLHGVVPRTLAAGAAAPLSVVVDVHGGLWSTGVIGEDHPNLWFYGFMCGHAWDFKPLDPITVQAYQTMDAEQAEALYRTPAEYRSYDYARVQTEALAMQIAALADVELAQEVV
;
A
#
# COMPACT_ATOMS: atom_id res chain seq x y z
N MET A 1 -3.71 37.81 6.52
CA MET A 1 -4.36 36.51 6.29
C MET A 1 -3.51 35.48 7.03
N THR A 2 -4.06 34.78 8.02
CA THR A 2 -3.36 33.70 8.71
C THR A 2 -3.32 32.49 7.78
N THR A 3 -2.13 32.07 7.38
CA THR A 3 -1.93 30.80 6.67
C THR A 3 -2.41 29.69 7.59
N VAL A 4 -3.44 28.94 7.18
CA VAL A 4 -3.84 27.72 7.89
C VAL A 4 -2.69 26.74 7.72
N ALA A 5 -2.07 26.32 8.82
CA ALA A 5 -1.03 25.29 8.78
C ALA A 5 -1.70 23.94 8.48
N HIS A 6 -1.24 23.25 7.46
CA HIS A 6 -1.74 21.92 7.12
C HIS A 6 -0.88 20.83 7.77
N PRO A 7 -1.46 19.65 8.09
CA PRO A 7 -0.70 18.55 8.70
C PRO A 7 0.52 18.10 7.88
N TRP A 8 0.46 18.19 6.55
CA TRP A 8 1.54 17.77 5.65
C TRP A 8 2.65 18.80 5.46
N ASP A 9 2.48 20.05 5.93
CA ASP A 9 3.46 21.13 5.70
C ASP A 9 4.81 20.86 6.38
N ASN A 10 4.84 20.01 7.42
CA ASN A 10 6.04 19.67 8.20
C ASN A 10 6.52 18.23 8.02
N GLU A 11 5.86 17.45 7.16
CA GLU A 11 6.25 16.07 6.88
C GLU A 11 7.31 16.04 5.78
N PRO A 12 8.21 15.04 5.75
CA PRO A 12 9.18 14.91 4.65
C PRO A 12 8.49 14.58 3.32
N ASP A 13 9.25 14.57 2.23
CA ASP A 13 8.78 14.08 0.91
C ASP A 13 9.23 12.64 0.61
N ALA A 14 10.24 12.16 1.35
CA ALA A 14 10.76 10.80 1.25
C ALA A 14 11.33 10.33 2.58
N ASP A 15 11.27 9.02 2.81
CA ASP A 15 11.95 8.35 3.91
C ASP A 15 12.48 6.97 3.44
N ALA A 16 13.53 6.49 4.08
CA ALA A 16 14.14 5.20 3.80
C ALA A 16 14.59 4.55 5.12
N PHE A 17 14.26 3.27 5.28
CA PHE A 17 14.45 2.55 6.54
C PHE A 17 14.47 1.04 6.32
N GLU A 18 14.63 0.29 7.41
CA GLU A 18 14.53 -1.16 7.40
C GLU A 18 13.42 -1.62 8.36
N ALA A 19 12.65 -2.63 7.94
CA ALA A 19 11.65 -3.30 8.74
C ALA A 19 11.56 -4.77 8.31
N SER A 20 11.46 -5.70 9.25
CA SER A 20 11.41 -7.15 8.98
C SER A 20 12.53 -7.62 8.04
N GLU A 21 13.75 -7.08 8.23
CA GLU A 21 14.95 -7.37 7.42
C GLU A 21 14.84 -6.97 5.93
N LEU A 22 13.83 -6.18 5.57
CA LEU A 22 13.64 -5.64 4.23
C LEU A 22 13.89 -4.14 4.18
N VAL A 23 14.48 -3.70 3.08
CA VAL A 23 14.63 -2.26 2.77
C VAL A 23 13.27 -1.70 2.43
N CYS A 24 12.88 -0.65 3.13
CA CYS A 24 11.63 0.05 2.96
C CYS A 24 11.86 1.47 2.46
N LEU A 25 11.03 1.90 1.53
CA LEU A 25 11.03 3.26 0.98
C LEU A 25 9.65 3.88 1.15
N MET A 26 9.62 5.17 1.42
CA MET A 26 8.40 5.97 1.35
C MET A 26 8.67 7.22 0.51
N ARG A 27 7.72 7.58 -0.36
CA ARG A 27 7.82 8.78 -1.21
C ARG A 27 6.47 9.40 -1.42
N ARG A 28 6.40 10.73 -1.48
CA ARG A 28 5.22 11.43 -2.00
C ARG A 28 5.15 11.35 -3.51
N ASP A 29 3.93 11.22 -4.03
CA ASP A 29 3.66 11.41 -5.45
C ASP A 29 3.38 12.88 -5.80
N HIS A 30 3.03 13.13 -7.06
CA HIS A 30 2.67 14.46 -7.56
C HIS A 30 1.37 15.03 -6.96
N ASN A 31 0.52 14.18 -6.36
CA ASN A 31 -0.69 14.60 -5.63
C ASN A 31 -0.42 14.83 -4.14
N GLY A 32 0.84 14.68 -3.71
CA GLY A 32 1.27 14.86 -2.33
C GLY A 32 0.87 13.72 -1.40
N VAL A 33 0.39 12.58 -1.92
CA VAL A 33 0.07 11.42 -1.07
C VAL A 33 1.28 10.54 -0.89
N TRP A 34 1.34 9.86 0.25
CA TRP A 34 2.41 8.91 0.54
C TRP A 34 2.24 7.59 -0.22
N ASN A 35 3.34 7.06 -0.73
CA ASN A 35 3.46 5.69 -1.22
C ASN A 35 4.49 4.95 -0.38
N GLY A 36 4.19 3.71 -0.03
CA GLY A 36 5.08 2.86 0.74
C GLY A 36 5.52 1.65 -0.07
N TYR A 37 6.78 1.24 0.11
CA TYR A 37 7.41 0.16 -0.64
C TYR A 37 8.28 -0.73 0.25
N ALA A 38 8.28 -2.04 0.00
CA ALA A 38 9.18 -3.01 0.61
C ALA A 38 9.95 -3.77 -0.49
N GLY A 39 11.27 -3.77 -0.42
CA GLY A 39 12.18 -4.34 -1.41
C GLY A 39 12.67 -5.73 -1.01
N VAL A 40 12.47 -6.71 -1.88
CA VAL A 40 12.97 -8.08 -1.69
C VAL A 40 14.26 -8.34 -2.48
N PRO A 41 15.23 -9.08 -1.91
CA PRO A 41 16.45 -9.45 -2.61
C PRO A 41 16.24 -10.62 -3.59
N LYS A 42 17.24 -10.88 -4.43
CA LYS A 42 17.25 -11.99 -5.41
C LYS A 42 16.99 -13.38 -4.85
N THR A 43 17.23 -13.59 -3.57
CA THR A 43 17.05 -14.88 -2.89
C THR A 43 15.61 -15.13 -2.43
N HIS A 44 14.75 -14.10 -2.47
CA HIS A 44 13.35 -14.19 -2.06
C HIS A 44 12.49 -14.79 -3.18
N ALA A 45 11.52 -15.66 -2.86
CA ALA A 45 10.66 -16.34 -3.84
C ALA A 45 9.90 -15.36 -4.76
N LEU A 46 9.46 -14.25 -4.18
CA LEU A 46 8.80 -13.14 -4.88
C LEU A 46 9.72 -12.24 -5.72
N TYR A 47 11.04 -12.44 -5.77
CA TYR A 47 11.90 -11.58 -6.60
C TYR A 47 11.50 -11.63 -8.08
N ARG A 48 11.28 -10.44 -8.68
CA ARG A 48 10.78 -10.25 -10.06
C ARG A 48 9.39 -10.80 -10.34
N GLN A 49 8.62 -11.14 -9.30
CA GLN A 49 7.23 -11.50 -9.47
C GLN A 49 6.36 -10.26 -9.49
N ARG A 50 5.34 -10.25 -10.34
CA ARG A 50 4.33 -9.19 -10.33
C ARG A 50 3.34 -9.42 -9.19
N ARG A 51 2.57 -8.40 -8.83
CA ARG A 51 1.56 -8.50 -7.76
C ARG A 51 0.42 -9.48 -8.07
N ASP A 52 0.20 -9.79 -9.35
CA ASP A 52 -0.83 -10.70 -9.86
C ASP A 52 -0.33 -12.16 -9.90
N VAL A 53 0.89 -12.44 -9.43
CA VAL A 53 1.39 -13.81 -9.30
C VAL A 53 0.49 -14.61 -8.36
N MET A 54 0.15 -15.82 -8.77
CA MET A 54 -0.62 -16.75 -7.95
C MET A 54 0.32 -17.44 -6.96
N ILE A 55 -0.02 -17.40 -5.68
CA ILE A 55 0.70 -18.10 -4.61
C ILE A 55 -0.22 -19.10 -3.93
N ILE A 56 0.38 -20.11 -3.32
CA ILE A 56 -0.30 -20.99 -2.37
C ILE A 56 -0.34 -20.27 -1.02
N VAL A 57 -1.55 -19.96 -0.53
CA VAL A 57 -1.74 -19.19 0.70
C VAL A 57 -1.15 -19.98 1.89
N PRO A 58 -0.10 -19.46 2.56
CA PRO A 58 0.46 -20.11 3.73
C PRO A 58 -0.49 -20.00 4.93
N GLU A 59 -0.35 -20.90 5.90
CA GLU A 59 -1.21 -20.94 7.09
C GLU A 59 -1.19 -19.62 7.88
N ALA A 60 -0.05 -18.93 7.94
CA ALA A 60 0.09 -17.64 8.60
C ALA A 60 -0.76 -16.51 7.96
N MET A 61 -1.14 -16.66 6.69
CA MET A 61 -1.96 -15.71 5.94
C MET A 61 -3.40 -16.19 5.74
N ALA A 62 -3.75 -17.35 6.26
CA ALA A 62 -5.10 -17.88 6.17
C ALA A 62 -6.02 -17.30 7.26
N GLY A 63 -7.33 -17.31 7.02
CA GLY A 63 -8.34 -16.90 7.99
C GLY A 63 -8.51 -15.39 8.18
N HIS A 64 -7.61 -14.56 7.64
CA HIS A 64 -7.77 -13.11 7.63
C HIS A 64 -8.98 -12.71 6.81
N GLU A 65 -9.78 -11.78 7.35
CA GLU A 65 -10.94 -11.24 6.66
C GLU A 65 -10.49 -10.25 5.58
N LEU A 66 -10.93 -10.50 4.34
CA LEU A 66 -10.66 -9.64 3.22
C LEU A 66 -11.61 -8.45 3.23
N ILE A 67 -11.04 -7.25 3.40
CA ILE A 67 -11.76 -5.99 3.39
C ILE A 67 -11.53 -5.32 2.04
N SER A 68 -12.60 -4.92 1.35
CA SER A 68 -12.51 -4.34 -0.01
C SER A 68 -11.66 -3.06 -0.08
N THR A 69 -11.55 -2.31 1.03
CA THR A 69 -10.68 -1.12 1.13
C THR A 69 -9.19 -1.46 1.29
N ARG A 70 -8.84 -2.73 1.39
CA ARG A 70 -7.48 -3.26 1.51
C ARG A 70 -7.01 -4.05 0.30
N ILE A 71 -7.85 -4.13 -0.72
CA ILE A 71 -7.55 -4.78 -1.99
C ILE A 71 -7.51 -3.71 -3.07
N ALA A 72 -6.52 -3.78 -3.94
CA ALA A 72 -6.45 -2.88 -5.08
C ALA A 72 -7.68 -3.13 -5.97
N VAL A 73 -8.44 -2.07 -6.28
CA VAL A 73 -9.66 -2.18 -7.10
C VAL A 73 -9.41 -2.89 -8.44
N ALA A 74 -8.20 -2.74 -8.98
CA ALA A 74 -7.75 -3.38 -10.21
C ALA A 74 -7.72 -4.91 -10.13
N ASP A 75 -7.69 -5.49 -8.92
CA ASP A 75 -7.60 -6.92 -8.69
C ASP A 75 -8.94 -7.51 -8.19
N LEU A 76 -9.98 -6.68 -8.06
CA LEU A 76 -11.35 -7.11 -7.76
C LEU A 76 -12.00 -7.69 -9.03
N HIS A 77 -11.67 -8.95 -9.32
CA HIS A 77 -12.31 -9.72 -10.39
C HIS A 77 -13.23 -10.80 -9.81
N GLY A 78 -14.50 -10.80 -10.22
CA GLY A 78 -15.46 -11.81 -9.81
C GLY A 78 -15.84 -11.72 -8.33
N VAL A 79 -15.94 -12.86 -7.65
CA VAL A 79 -16.30 -12.96 -6.23
C VAL A 79 -15.02 -13.11 -5.42
N VAL A 80 -14.66 -12.06 -4.67
CA VAL A 80 -13.58 -12.13 -3.69
C VAL A 80 -14.09 -12.89 -2.46
N PRO A 81 -13.41 -13.98 -2.04
CA PRO A 81 -13.83 -14.70 -0.84
C PRO A 81 -13.74 -13.79 0.39
N ARG A 82 -14.56 -14.02 1.41
CA ARG A 82 -14.49 -13.23 2.65
C ARG A 82 -13.23 -13.52 3.45
N THR A 83 -12.70 -14.75 3.36
CA THR A 83 -11.50 -15.20 4.05
C THR A 83 -10.69 -16.11 3.14
N LEU A 84 -9.37 -16.07 3.26
CA LEU A 84 -8.47 -16.98 2.55
C LEU A 84 -8.34 -18.32 3.29
N ALA A 85 -8.33 -19.42 2.55
CA ALA A 85 -8.05 -20.75 3.09
C ALA A 85 -6.58 -21.10 2.88
N ALA A 86 -5.94 -21.70 3.89
CA ALA A 86 -4.58 -22.22 3.75
C ALA A 86 -4.53 -23.27 2.61
N GLY A 87 -3.48 -23.21 1.80
CA GLY A 87 -3.30 -24.10 0.65
C GLY A 87 -4.12 -23.71 -0.59
N ALA A 88 -5.02 -22.72 -0.50
CA ALA A 88 -5.71 -22.21 -1.69
C ALA A 88 -4.74 -21.39 -2.56
N ALA A 89 -4.94 -21.42 -3.88
CA ALA A 89 -4.25 -20.51 -4.78
C ALA A 89 -4.96 -19.15 -4.79
N ALA A 90 -4.22 -18.07 -4.56
CA ALA A 90 -4.73 -16.70 -4.61
C ALA A 90 -3.66 -15.74 -5.18
N PRO A 91 -4.06 -14.65 -5.85
CA PRO A 91 -3.09 -13.64 -6.30
C PRO A 91 -2.47 -12.96 -5.08
N LEU A 92 -1.15 -12.71 -5.14
CA LEU A 92 -0.41 -12.06 -4.06
C LEU A 92 -1.06 -10.74 -3.61
N SER A 93 -1.60 -9.96 -4.54
CA SER A 93 -2.26 -8.68 -4.25
C SER A 93 -3.55 -8.78 -3.44
N VAL A 94 -4.15 -9.97 -3.34
CA VAL A 94 -5.29 -10.26 -2.45
C VAL A 94 -4.82 -10.81 -1.10
N VAL A 95 -3.66 -11.46 -1.05
CA VAL A 95 -3.10 -12.03 0.18
C VAL A 95 -2.48 -10.95 1.08
N VAL A 96 -1.87 -9.93 0.49
CA VAL A 96 -1.23 -8.83 1.23
C VAL A 96 -2.24 -7.74 1.58
N ASP A 97 -2.42 -7.50 2.88
CA ASP A 97 -3.33 -6.50 3.44
C ASP A 97 -2.57 -5.20 3.78
N VAL A 98 -2.77 -4.19 2.94
CA VAL A 98 -2.27 -2.82 3.13
C VAL A 98 -3.32 -1.82 2.65
N HIS A 99 -3.17 -0.55 3.01
CA HIS A 99 -4.08 0.52 2.57
C HIS A 99 -4.30 0.49 1.04
N GLY A 100 -5.54 0.25 0.64
CA GLY A 100 -5.99 0.05 -0.75
C GLY A 100 -5.21 -0.97 -1.60
N GLY A 101 -4.52 -1.90 -0.94
CA GLY A 101 -3.87 -3.06 -1.55
C GLY A 101 -2.58 -2.79 -2.29
N LEU A 102 -1.99 -3.86 -2.82
CA LEU A 102 -0.75 -3.78 -3.61
C LEU A 102 -1.00 -3.16 -4.98
N TRP A 103 -0.29 -2.07 -5.28
CA TRP A 103 -0.39 -1.36 -6.55
C TRP A 103 0.80 -1.52 -7.47
N SER A 104 2.00 -1.48 -6.89
CA SER A 104 3.24 -1.37 -7.66
C SER A 104 4.13 -2.58 -7.42
N THR A 105 4.75 -3.07 -8.49
CA THR A 105 5.87 -4.01 -8.42
C THR A 105 6.96 -3.60 -9.39
N GLY A 106 8.22 -3.65 -8.98
CA GLY A 106 9.31 -3.29 -9.88
C GLY A 106 10.58 -2.81 -9.19
N VAL A 107 11.50 -2.27 -9.99
CA VAL A 107 12.68 -1.58 -9.50
C VAL A 107 12.33 -0.12 -9.23
N ILE A 108 12.82 0.44 -8.12
CA ILE A 108 12.65 1.84 -7.76
C ILE A 108 14.01 2.51 -7.68
N GLY A 109 14.24 3.46 -8.60
CA GLY A 109 15.50 4.21 -8.68
C GLY A 109 16.72 3.34 -9.05
N GLU A 110 17.88 3.97 -9.12
CA GLU A 110 19.15 3.30 -9.42
C GLU A 110 19.91 2.86 -8.17
N ASP A 111 19.53 3.37 -6.99
CA ASP A 111 20.23 3.16 -5.72
C ASP A 111 20.06 1.73 -5.15
N HIS A 112 19.10 0.96 -5.68
CA HIS A 112 18.77 -0.38 -5.21
C HIS A 112 18.69 -1.42 -6.36
N PRO A 113 19.76 -1.59 -7.17
CA PRO A 113 19.71 -2.35 -8.42
C PRO A 113 19.46 -3.85 -8.24
N ASN A 114 19.57 -4.36 -7.01
CA ASN A 114 19.40 -5.77 -6.68
C ASN A 114 18.09 -6.06 -5.93
N LEU A 115 17.23 -5.07 -5.75
CA LEU A 115 15.95 -5.23 -5.06
C LEU A 115 14.77 -5.18 -6.04
N TRP A 116 13.72 -5.92 -5.71
CA TRP A 116 12.42 -5.85 -6.36
C TRP A 116 11.39 -5.37 -5.34
N PHE A 117 10.76 -4.23 -5.58
CA PHE A 117 9.86 -3.59 -4.64
C PHE A 117 8.42 -4.00 -4.90
N TYR A 118 7.69 -4.15 -3.81
CA TYR A 118 6.23 -4.18 -3.73
C TYR A 118 5.77 -2.89 -3.06
N GLY A 119 4.65 -2.31 -3.48
CA GLY A 119 4.16 -1.10 -2.83
C GLY A 119 2.69 -0.80 -3.01
N PHE A 120 2.22 0.11 -2.16
CA PHE A 120 0.86 0.66 -2.12
C PHE A 120 0.92 2.19 -2.22
N MET A 121 -0.24 2.82 -2.37
CA MET A 121 -0.37 4.28 -2.41
C MET A 121 -1.43 4.78 -1.43
N CYS A 122 -1.32 6.00 -0.92
CA CYS A 122 -2.33 6.60 -0.03
C CYS A 122 -3.25 7.59 -0.77
N GLY A 123 -3.45 7.40 -2.08
CA GLY A 123 -4.22 8.31 -2.94
C GLY A 123 -5.42 7.63 -3.61
N HIS A 124 -6.11 6.76 -2.90
CA HIS A 124 -7.27 6.05 -3.43
C HIS A 124 -8.50 6.94 -3.54
N ALA A 125 -9.58 6.38 -4.07
CA ALA A 125 -10.89 6.99 -3.94
C ALA A 125 -11.14 7.28 -2.46
N TRP A 126 -11.62 8.49 -2.21
CA TRP A 126 -11.86 9.05 -0.90
C TRP A 126 -10.64 9.53 -0.14
N ASP A 127 -9.40 9.11 -0.39
CA ASP A 127 -8.26 9.70 0.34
C ASP A 127 -8.08 11.19 -0.01
N PHE A 128 -7.71 12.00 0.99
CA PHE A 128 -7.34 13.40 0.75
C PHE A 128 -5.94 13.51 0.14
N LYS A 129 -5.83 14.30 -0.92
CA LYS A 129 -4.60 14.50 -1.70
C LYS A 129 -4.09 15.93 -1.52
N PRO A 130 -2.99 16.15 -0.76
CA PRO A 130 -2.52 17.49 -0.42
C PRO A 130 -2.20 18.44 -1.57
N LEU A 131 -1.81 17.91 -2.73
CA LEU A 131 -1.38 18.69 -3.89
C LEU A 131 -2.30 18.53 -5.10
N ASP A 132 -3.40 17.77 -4.97
CA ASP A 132 -4.42 17.72 -6.02
C ASP A 132 -5.31 18.98 -5.93
N PRO A 133 -5.37 19.83 -6.98
CA PRO A 133 -6.14 21.06 -6.94
C PRO A 133 -7.63 20.85 -6.66
N ILE A 134 -8.18 19.70 -7.07
CA ILE A 134 -9.60 19.39 -6.88
C ILE A 134 -9.90 19.12 -5.41
N THR A 135 -9.11 18.26 -4.74
CA THR A 135 -9.28 18.00 -3.30
C THR A 135 -8.99 19.24 -2.46
N VAL A 136 -7.96 20.02 -2.81
CA VAL A 136 -7.62 21.27 -2.10
C VAL A 136 -8.72 22.32 -2.28
N GLN A 137 -9.26 22.49 -3.48
CA GLN A 137 -10.37 23.41 -3.70
C GLN A 137 -11.63 22.96 -2.96
N ALA A 138 -11.94 21.65 -3.00
CA ALA A 138 -13.05 21.08 -2.24
C ALA A 138 -12.87 21.34 -0.74
N TYR A 139 -11.66 21.22 -0.21
CA TYR A 139 -11.33 21.57 1.18
C TYR A 139 -11.59 23.04 1.50
N GLN A 140 -11.04 23.94 0.68
CA GLN A 140 -11.08 25.39 0.93
C GLN A 140 -12.48 26.00 0.78
N THR A 141 -13.36 25.35 0.02
CA THR A 141 -14.72 25.84 -0.23
C THR A 141 -15.77 25.22 0.68
N MET A 142 -15.40 24.20 1.45
CA MET A 142 -16.26 23.53 2.42
C MET A 142 -16.35 24.36 3.70
N ASP A 143 -17.51 24.31 4.37
CA ASP A 143 -17.58 24.92 5.69
C ASP A 143 -16.66 24.15 6.67
N ALA A 144 -16.14 24.85 7.68
CA ALA A 144 -15.12 24.29 8.56
C ALA A 144 -15.61 23.07 9.37
N GLU A 145 -16.91 23.00 9.68
CA GLU A 145 -17.51 21.90 10.42
C GLU A 145 -17.69 20.66 9.53
N GLN A 146 -18.13 20.85 8.28
CA GLN A 146 -18.18 19.82 7.24
C GLN A 146 -16.81 19.33 6.86
N ALA A 147 -15.83 20.23 6.74
CA ALA A 147 -14.44 19.86 6.54
C ALA A 147 -14.02 18.98 7.72
N GLU A 148 -14.10 19.48 8.95
CA GLU A 148 -13.73 18.70 10.13
C GLU A 148 -14.44 17.33 10.20
N ALA A 149 -15.72 17.24 9.81
CA ALA A 149 -16.46 15.99 9.73
C ALA A 149 -15.99 15.05 8.60
N LEU A 150 -15.71 15.57 7.41
CA LEU A 150 -15.24 14.80 6.24
C LEU A 150 -13.78 14.33 6.37
N TYR A 151 -12.95 15.10 7.08
CA TYR A 151 -11.60 14.71 7.47
C TYR A 151 -11.56 13.81 8.71
N ARG A 152 -12.69 13.63 9.41
CA ARG A 152 -12.89 12.59 10.42
C ARG A 152 -13.43 11.27 9.82
N THR A 153 -13.99 11.28 8.59
CA THR A 153 -14.36 10.12 7.72
C THR A 153 -14.93 10.63 6.38
N PRO A 154 -14.79 10.02 5.18
CA PRO A 154 -13.81 9.09 4.61
C PRO A 154 -12.72 9.80 3.76
N ALA A 155 -12.64 11.14 3.82
CA ALA A 155 -11.54 11.90 3.23
C ALA A 155 -10.42 12.18 4.21
N GLU A 156 -9.88 11.13 4.80
CA GLU A 156 -8.77 11.26 5.74
C GLU A 156 -7.46 11.40 4.96
N TYR A 157 -6.69 12.44 5.29
CA TYR A 157 -5.32 12.54 4.85
C TYR A 157 -4.50 11.44 5.55
N ARG A 158 -3.87 10.56 4.77
CA ARG A 158 -2.97 9.55 5.29
C ARG A 158 -1.62 10.19 5.57
N SER A 159 -1.39 10.50 6.85
CA SER A 159 -0.16 11.12 7.32
C SER A 159 1.07 10.25 7.05
N TYR A 160 2.24 10.86 7.24
CA TYR A 160 3.51 10.14 7.24
C TYR A 160 3.49 8.95 8.20
N ASP A 161 3.09 9.17 9.46
CA ASP A 161 3.08 8.10 10.48
C ASP A 161 2.13 6.95 10.10
N TYR A 162 0.97 7.27 9.52
CA TYR A 162 0.06 6.25 9.01
C TYR A 162 0.71 5.43 7.89
N ALA A 163 1.27 6.11 6.89
CA ALA A 163 1.91 5.44 5.75
C ALA A 163 3.14 4.63 6.19
N ARG A 164 3.83 5.08 7.24
CA ARG A 164 4.95 4.38 7.85
C ARG A 164 4.53 3.05 8.47
N VAL A 165 3.49 3.06 9.31
CA VAL A 165 2.92 1.83 9.89
C VAL A 165 2.45 0.87 8.81
N GLN A 166 1.81 1.36 7.74
CA GLN A 166 1.39 0.52 6.61
C GLN A 166 2.59 -0.07 5.83
N THR A 167 3.68 0.68 5.70
CA THR A 167 4.91 0.20 5.04
C THR A 167 5.61 -0.87 5.90
N GLU A 168 5.63 -0.72 7.22
CA GLU A 168 6.14 -1.74 8.13
C GLU A 168 5.29 -3.02 8.09
N ALA A 169 3.95 -2.87 8.07
CA ALA A 169 3.03 -3.99 7.91
C ALA A 169 3.22 -4.71 6.56
N LEU A 170 3.47 -3.96 5.48
CA LEU A 170 3.83 -4.51 4.17
C LEU A 170 5.11 -5.34 4.26
N ALA A 171 6.18 -4.76 4.84
CA ALA A 171 7.46 -5.44 4.96
C ALA A 171 7.36 -6.73 5.77
N MET A 172 6.62 -6.70 6.88
CA MET A 172 6.34 -7.89 7.69
C MET A 172 5.64 -8.99 6.89
N GLN A 173 4.60 -8.64 6.13
CA GLN A 173 3.85 -9.61 5.33
C GLN A 173 4.68 -10.18 4.18
N ILE A 174 5.44 -9.34 3.47
CA ILE A 174 6.31 -9.78 2.38
C ILE A 174 7.44 -10.67 2.91
N ALA A 175 8.05 -10.32 4.04
CA ALA A 175 9.08 -11.14 4.67
C ALA A 175 8.56 -12.53 5.09
N ALA A 176 7.32 -12.61 5.56
CA ALA A 176 6.65 -13.88 5.87
C ALA A 176 6.36 -14.75 4.63
N LEU A 177 6.59 -14.22 3.42
CA LEU A 177 6.45 -14.91 2.13
C LEU A 177 7.81 -15.15 1.45
N ALA A 178 8.92 -15.12 2.20
CA ALA A 178 10.28 -15.30 1.68
C ALA A 178 10.47 -16.58 0.85
N ASP A 179 9.79 -17.64 1.26
CA ASP A 179 9.87 -19.00 0.76
C ASP A 179 8.49 -19.53 0.31
N VAL A 180 7.57 -18.63 -0.03
CA VAL A 180 6.22 -18.99 -0.48
C VAL A 180 6.25 -19.83 -1.76
N GLU A 181 5.37 -20.85 -1.82
CA GLU A 181 5.15 -21.63 -3.02
C GLU A 181 4.33 -20.82 -4.04
N LEU A 182 4.86 -20.68 -5.25
CA LEU A 182 4.12 -20.12 -6.38
C LEU A 182 3.21 -21.19 -6.98
N ALA A 183 1.95 -20.85 -7.22
CA ALA A 183 1.05 -21.76 -7.92
C ALA A 183 1.53 -21.93 -9.37
N GLN A 184 1.59 -23.17 -9.85
CA GLN A 184 1.95 -23.43 -11.25
C GLN A 184 0.91 -22.82 -12.18
N GLU A 185 1.36 -22.20 -13.27
CA GLU A 185 0.45 -21.78 -14.34
C GLU A 185 -0.24 -23.04 -14.89
N VAL A 186 -1.58 -23.06 -14.80
CA VAL A 186 -2.38 -24.05 -15.50
C VAL A 186 -2.35 -23.64 -16.97
N VAL A 187 -1.41 -24.24 -17.72
CA VAL A 187 -1.25 -24.07 -19.18
C VAL A 187 -2.50 -24.54 -19.91
#